data_AF-A0A538THM1-F1
#
_entry.id   AF-A0A538THM1-F1
#
_cell.length_a   1.000
_cell.length_b   1.000
_cell.length_c   1.000
_cell.angle_alpha   90.00
_cell.angle_beta   90.00
_cell.angle_gamma   90.00
#
_symmetry.space_group_name_H-M   'P 1'
#
loop_
_entity.id
_entity.type
_entity.pdbx_description
1 polymer ?
#
loop_
_entity_poly.entity_id
_entity_poly.type
_entity_poly.pdbx_seq_one_letter_code
_entity_poly.pdbx_strand_id
1 'polypeptide(L)'
;MDNFFALFAMAVPIVAIVGGISVAIVRIVTQARLEELARRERIAAIERGADPSKLPPLPTTSVGGYASENYPQGNGRLRRAHGLLIGGLITVAAGIGLAILVGTMEPDKKAWVVGLLPILVGAALLISSRILWPQPK
;
A
#
# COMPACT_ATOMS: atom_id res chain seq x y z
N MET A 1 20.08 -20.64 26.12
CA MET A 1 19.95 -19.44 25.27
C MET A 1 19.03 -19.68 24.07
N ASP A 2 18.76 -20.93 23.73
CA ASP A 2 18.02 -21.35 22.53
C ASP A 2 16.54 -20.93 22.54
N ASN A 3 15.90 -20.90 23.72
CA ASN A 3 14.53 -20.40 23.88
C ASN A 3 14.39 -18.91 23.53
N PHE A 4 15.42 -18.11 23.76
CA PHE A 4 15.41 -16.69 23.43
C PHE A 4 15.47 -16.47 21.91
N PHE A 5 16.33 -17.24 21.23
CA PHE A 5 16.42 -17.22 19.76
C PHE A 5 15.13 -17.68 19.08
N ALA A 6 14.51 -18.76 19.58
CA ALA A 6 13.24 -19.24 19.06
C ALA A 6 12.11 -18.20 19.22
N LEU A 7 12.07 -17.51 20.36
CA LEU A 7 11.07 -16.49 20.64
C LEU A 7 11.25 -15.25 19.73
N PHE A 8 12.49 -14.80 19.52
CA PHE A 8 12.78 -13.72 18.58
C PHE A 8 12.47 -14.09 17.13
N ALA A 9 12.82 -15.30 16.72
CA ALA A 9 12.58 -15.77 15.36
C ALA A 9 11.07 -15.86 15.03
N MET A 10 10.23 -16.19 16.01
CA MET A 10 8.76 -16.12 15.91
C MET A 10 8.22 -14.69 15.98
N ALA A 11 8.83 -13.81 16.80
CA ALA A 11 8.35 -12.45 17.00
C ALA A 11 8.59 -11.53 15.78
N VAL A 12 9.71 -11.72 15.06
CA VAL A 12 10.08 -10.90 13.90
C VAL A 12 8.98 -10.80 12.82
N PRO A 13 8.42 -11.91 12.30
CA PRO A 13 7.37 -11.82 11.28
C PRO A 13 6.07 -11.18 11.81
N ILE A 14 5.73 -11.42 13.08
CA ILE A 14 4.55 -10.81 13.71
C ILE A 14 4.71 -9.30 13.77
N VAL A 15 5.87 -8.81 14.25
CA VAL A 15 6.17 -7.39 14.34
C VAL A 15 6.23 -6.74 12.95
N ALA A 16 6.77 -7.43 11.95
CA ALA A 16 6.80 -6.91 10.57
C ALA A 16 5.38 -6.70 10.01
N ILE A 17 4.47 -7.65 10.21
CA ILE A 17 3.08 -7.56 9.75
C ILE A 17 2.33 -6.46 10.52
N VAL A 18 2.40 -6.48 11.85
CA VAL A 18 1.72 -5.50 12.70
C VAL A 18 2.25 -4.09 12.43
N GLY A 19 3.57 -3.94 12.31
CA GLY A 19 4.21 -2.68 11.97
C GLY A 19 3.79 -2.17 10.59
N GLY A 20 3.81 -3.04 9.58
CA GLY A 20 3.39 -2.69 8.21
C GLY A 20 1.93 -2.22 8.15
N ILE A 21 1.01 -2.96 8.79
CA ILE A 21 -0.40 -2.61 8.85
C ILE A 21 -0.59 -1.29 9.60
N SER A 22 0.09 -1.10 10.73
CA SER A 22 -0.02 0.13 11.53
C SER A 22 0.43 1.36 10.74
N VAL A 23 1.56 1.28 10.02
CA VAL A 23 2.05 2.36 9.17
C VAL A 23 1.05 2.68 8.04
N ALA A 24 0.46 1.65 7.43
CA ALA A 24 -0.55 1.83 6.39
C ALA A 24 -1.80 2.54 6.91
N ILE A 25 -2.31 2.11 8.07
CA ILE A 25 -3.49 2.73 8.71
C ILE A 25 -3.20 4.18 9.05
N VAL A 26 -2.05 4.48 9.69
CA VAL A 26 -1.67 5.84 10.04
C VAL A 26 -1.63 6.74 8.80
N ARG A 27 -1.02 6.26 7.69
CA ARG A 27 -1.01 7.00 6.43
C ARG A 27 -2.42 7.28 5.88
N ILE A 28 -3.31 6.29 5.90
CA ILE A 28 -4.68 6.46 5.39
C ILE A 28 -5.46 7.47 6.25
N VAL A 29 -5.40 7.32 7.57
CA VAL A 29 -6.14 8.19 8.51
C VAL A 29 -5.63 9.62 8.47
N THR A 30 -4.31 9.82 8.48
CA THR A 30 -3.73 11.18 8.39
C THR A 30 -4.13 11.89 7.10
N GLN A 31 -4.13 11.18 5.97
CA GLN A 31 -4.57 11.75 4.70
C GLN A 31 -6.06 12.09 4.69
N ALA A 32 -6.91 11.20 5.22
CA ALA A 32 -8.35 11.47 5.32
C ALA A 32 -8.64 12.72 6.17
N ARG A 33 -7.90 12.93 7.26
CA ARG A 33 -8.02 14.12 8.10
C ARG A 33 -7.59 15.41 7.38
N LEU A 34 -6.51 15.35 6.59
CA LEU A 34 -6.05 16.51 5.81
C LEU A 34 -7.07 16.91 4.73
N GLU A 35 -7.66 15.93 4.03
CA GLU A 35 -8.72 16.21 3.05
C GLU A 35 -9.98 16.79 3.70
N GLU A 36 -10.34 16.28 4.88
CA GLU A 36 -11.48 16.78 5.66
C GLU A 36 -11.26 18.24 6.09
N LEU A 37 -10.07 18.57 6.59
CA LEU A 37 -9.71 19.94 6.98
C LEU A 37 -9.71 20.89 5.78
N ALA A 38 -9.06 20.51 4.68
CA ALA A 38 -9.03 21.34 3.47
C ALA A 38 -10.43 21.58 2.89
N ARG A 39 -11.33 20.60 3.01
CA ARG A 39 -12.73 20.75 2.60
C ARG A 39 -13.50 21.69 3.52
N ARG A 40 -13.30 21.57 4.83
CA ARG A 40 -13.91 22.48 5.82
C ARG A 40 -13.45 23.92 5.65
N GLU A 41 -12.16 24.15 5.39
CA GLU A 41 -11.63 25.48 5.10
C GLU A 41 -12.25 26.09 3.84
N ARG A 42 -12.42 25.29 2.78
CA ARG A 42 -13.10 25.73 1.55
C ARG A 42 -14.56 26.13 1.80
N ILE A 43 -15.32 25.33 2.54
CA ILE A 43 -16.72 25.66 2.88
C ILE A 43 -16.77 26.97 3.67
N ALA A 44 -15.92 27.12 4.69
CA ALA A 44 -15.85 28.32 5.50
C ALA A 44 -15.36 29.56 4.74
N ALA A 45 -14.58 29.40 3.67
CA ALA A 45 -14.18 30.49 2.79
C ALA A 45 -15.33 30.92 1.87
N ILE A 46 -16.08 29.97 1.31
CA ILE A 46 -17.27 30.24 0.49
C ILE A 46 -18.35 30.95 1.31
N GLU A 47 -18.58 30.51 2.55
CA GLU A 47 -19.52 31.16 3.47
C GLU A 47 -19.11 32.60 3.84
N ARG A 48 -17.80 32.90 3.83
CA ARG A 48 -17.27 34.26 4.00
C ARG A 48 -17.31 35.12 2.71
N GLY A 49 -17.90 34.60 1.63
CA GLY A 49 -18.04 35.32 0.36
C GLY A 49 -16.86 35.18 -0.59
N ALA A 50 -15.95 34.21 -0.36
CA ALA A 50 -14.89 33.92 -1.32
C ALA A 50 -15.47 33.27 -2.58
N ASP A 51 -15.04 33.74 -3.75
CA ASP A 51 -15.45 33.21 -5.04
C ASP A 51 -14.91 31.77 -5.20
N PRO A 52 -15.78 30.75 -5.41
CA PRO A 52 -15.37 29.35 -5.49
C PRO A 52 -14.36 29.07 -6.62
N SER A 53 -14.31 29.94 -7.64
CA SER A 53 -13.36 29.84 -8.76
C SER A 53 -11.92 30.18 -8.40
N LYS A 54 -11.69 30.90 -7.29
CA LYS A 54 -10.35 31.33 -6.83
C LYS A 54 -9.80 30.50 -5.67
N LEU A 55 -10.53 29.48 -5.21
CA LEU A 55 -10.08 28.63 -4.10
C LEU A 55 -9.07 27.58 -4.57
N PRO A 56 -7.95 27.40 -3.83
CA PRO A 56 -6.89 26.45 -4.20
C PRO A 56 -7.44 25.03 -4.22
N PRO A 57 -7.21 24.23 -5.30
CA PRO A 57 -7.81 22.90 -5.52
C PRO A 57 -7.74 22.02 -4.26
N LEU A 58 -8.78 21.19 -4.02
CA LEU A 58 -8.70 20.21 -2.94
C LEU A 58 -7.40 19.42 -3.11
N PRO A 59 -6.66 19.14 -2.02
CA PRO A 59 -5.50 18.27 -2.11
C PRO A 59 -5.96 16.90 -2.63
N THR A 60 -5.75 16.64 -3.92
CA THR A 60 -5.98 15.33 -4.50
C THR A 60 -4.80 14.48 -4.08
N THR A 61 -5.01 13.63 -3.08
CA THR A 61 -3.98 12.80 -2.45
C THR A 61 -3.17 12.04 -3.49
N SER A 62 -1.96 12.53 -3.77
CA SER A 62 -0.90 11.80 -4.44
C SER A 62 -0.19 10.93 -3.41
N VAL A 63 -0.37 9.61 -3.50
CA VAL A 63 0.53 8.67 -2.83
C VAL A 63 1.85 8.70 -3.60
N GLY A 64 2.81 9.49 -3.10
CA GLY A 64 4.13 9.68 -3.69
C GLY A 64 4.25 10.94 -4.56
N GLY A 65 4.54 12.08 -3.92
CA GLY A 65 5.40 13.17 -4.42
C GLY A 65 5.14 13.88 -5.76
N TYR A 66 4.19 13.45 -6.59
CA TYR A 66 3.90 14.09 -7.87
C TYR A 66 2.59 14.87 -7.75
N ALA A 67 2.72 16.11 -7.27
CA ALA A 67 1.67 17.11 -7.40
C ALA A 67 1.42 17.32 -8.90
N SER A 68 0.24 16.94 -9.37
CA SER A 68 -0.18 17.21 -10.73
C SER A 68 -1.45 18.01 -10.66
N GLU A 69 -1.25 19.29 -10.91
CA GLU A 69 -2.23 20.38 -10.88
C GLU A 69 -3.25 20.29 -12.03
N ASN A 70 -3.20 19.25 -12.85
CA ASN A 70 -4.06 19.05 -14.01
C ASN A 70 -4.30 17.55 -14.26
N TYR A 71 -5.31 16.92 -13.65
CA TYR A 71 -5.70 15.55 -14.04
C TYR A 71 -7.17 15.44 -14.47
N PRO A 72 -7.44 15.14 -15.75
CA PRO A 72 -8.75 14.71 -16.21
C PRO A 72 -9.09 13.34 -15.61
N GLN A 73 -10.40 13.06 -15.46
CA GLN A 73 -11.01 11.89 -14.81
C GLN A 73 -10.55 10.48 -15.30
N GLY A 74 -9.58 10.36 -16.21
CA GLY A 74 -9.08 9.10 -16.76
C GLY A 74 -8.06 8.32 -15.89
N ASN A 75 -7.47 8.92 -14.85
CA ASN A 75 -6.34 8.33 -14.13
C ASN A 75 -6.66 7.31 -13.02
N GLY A 76 -7.95 7.01 -12.77
CA GLY A 76 -8.33 6.00 -11.77
C GLY A 76 -7.77 4.60 -12.07
N ARG A 77 -7.62 4.26 -13.36
CA ARG A 77 -7.04 2.98 -13.81
C ARG A 77 -5.54 2.89 -13.51
N LEU A 78 -4.80 3.98 -13.76
CA LEU A 78 -3.36 4.07 -13.46
C LEU A 78 -3.10 4.01 -11.95
N ARG A 79 -3.95 4.66 -11.13
CA ARG A 79 -3.84 4.60 -9.66
C ARG A 79 -4.11 3.20 -9.13
N ARG A 80 -5.11 2.49 -9.69
CA ARG A 80 -5.42 1.11 -9.36
C ARG A 80 -4.30 0.15 -9.80
N ALA A 81 -3.73 0.36 -10.98
CA ALA A 81 -2.58 -0.41 -11.46
C ALA A 81 -1.35 -0.26 -10.55
N HIS A 82 -1.04 0.96 -10.10
CA HIS A 82 0.07 1.19 -9.15
C HIS A 82 -0.18 0.54 -7.78
N GLY A 83 -1.40 0.61 -7.26
CA GLY A 83 -1.76 -0.08 -6.01
C GLY A 83 -1.61 -1.60 -6.11
N LEU A 84 -2.00 -2.19 -7.25
CA LEU A 84 -1.84 -3.62 -7.51
C LEU A 84 -0.37 -4.02 -7.72
N LEU A 85 0.43 -3.18 -8.39
CA LEU A 85 1.88 -3.40 -8.54
C LEU A 85 2.58 -3.46 -7.19
N ILE A 86 2.38 -2.43 -6.36
CA ILE A 86 3.02 -2.31 -5.05
C ILE A 86 2.54 -3.45 -4.14
N GLY A 87 1.23 -3.70 -4.08
CA GLY A 87 0.66 -4.79 -3.30
C GLY A 87 1.21 -6.15 -3.72
N GLY A 88 1.22 -6.44 -5.02
CA GLY A 88 1.74 -7.68 -5.57
C GLY A 88 3.22 -7.91 -5.26
N LEU A 89 4.06 -6.87 -5.42
CA LEU A 89 5.49 -6.95 -5.11
C LEU A 89 5.74 -7.24 -3.63
N ILE A 90 5.01 -6.56 -2.74
CA ILE A 90 5.09 -6.78 -1.29
C ILE A 90 4.68 -8.21 -0.93
N THR A 91 3.58 -8.72 -1.50
CA THR A 91 3.10 -10.08 -1.21
C THR A 91 4.07 -11.16 -1.73
N VAL A 92 4.66 -10.98 -2.91
CA VAL A 92 5.71 -11.89 -3.40
C VAL A 92 6.92 -11.89 -2.46
N ALA A 93 7.43 -10.70 -2.10
CA ALA A 93 8.58 -10.58 -1.22
C ALA A 93 8.32 -11.21 0.16
N ALA A 94 7.14 -10.99 0.73
CA ALA A 94 6.72 -11.63 1.98
C ALA A 94 6.67 -13.16 1.85
N GLY A 95 6.14 -13.68 0.74
CA GLY A 95 6.08 -15.12 0.53
C GLY A 95 7.44 -15.78 0.33
N ILE A 96 8.37 -15.12 -0.35
CA ILE A 96 9.78 -15.57 -0.43
C ILE A 96 10.42 -15.59 0.95
N GLY A 97 10.25 -14.51 1.73
CA GLY A 97 10.77 -14.43 3.09
C GLY A 97 10.21 -15.55 3.99
N LEU A 98 8.92 -15.85 3.85
CA LEU A 98 8.25 -16.90 4.62
C LEU A 98 8.70 -18.31 4.19
N ALA A 99 8.90 -18.54 2.89
CA ALA A 99 9.45 -19.79 2.37
C ALA A 99 10.86 -20.05 2.91
N ILE A 100 11.73 -19.02 2.88
CA ILE A 100 13.10 -19.10 3.39
C ILE A 100 13.08 -19.35 4.91
N LEU A 101 12.35 -18.53 5.66
CA LEU A 101 12.27 -18.63 7.11
C LEU A 101 11.84 -20.04 7.56
N VAL A 102 10.72 -20.52 7.03
CA VAL A 102 10.18 -21.83 7.41
C VAL A 102 11.09 -22.96 6.91
N GLY A 103 11.67 -22.83 5.72
CA GLY A 103 12.64 -23.80 5.19
C GLY A 103 13.91 -23.90 6.04
N THR A 104 14.35 -22.81 6.67
CA THR A 104 15.51 -22.83 7.59
C THR A 104 15.16 -23.37 8.98
N MET A 105 13.91 -23.24 9.44
CA MET A 105 13.48 -23.73 10.76
C MET A 105 13.17 -25.22 10.78
N GLU A 106 12.55 -25.76 9.72
CA GLU A 106 12.18 -27.17 9.62
C GLU A 106 12.75 -27.80 8.33
N PRO A 107 14.07 -28.03 8.24
CA PRO A 107 14.71 -28.52 7.01
C PRO A 107 14.26 -29.93 6.59
N ASP A 108 13.86 -30.77 7.55
CA ASP A 108 13.42 -32.15 7.29
C ASP A 108 11.99 -32.26 6.74
N LYS A 109 11.21 -31.16 6.81
CA LYS A 109 9.84 -31.11 6.28
C LYS A 109 9.79 -30.14 5.11
N LYS A 110 8.94 -30.42 4.13
CA LYS A 110 8.65 -29.48 3.01
C LYS A 110 7.81 -28.27 3.48
N ALA A 111 8.10 -27.72 4.65
CA ALA A 111 7.34 -26.66 5.29
C ALA A 111 7.53 -25.30 4.57
N TRP A 112 8.59 -25.14 3.78
CA TRP A 112 8.81 -23.98 2.90
C TRP A 112 7.65 -23.71 1.91
N VAL A 113 6.84 -24.73 1.64
CA VAL A 113 5.66 -24.64 0.75
C VAL A 113 4.63 -23.63 1.24
N VAL A 114 4.61 -23.28 2.54
CA VAL A 114 3.69 -22.26 3.09
C VAL A 114 3.95 -20.89 2.47
N GLY A 115 5.19 -20.56 2.07
CA GLY A 115 5.52 -19.33 1.38
C GLY A 115 5.07 -19.28 -0.10
N LEU A 116 4.72 -20.44 -0.68
CA LEU A 116 4.29 -20.53 -2.08
C LEU A 116 2.93 -19.84 -2.31
N LEU A 117 2.03 -19.94 -1.32
CA LEU A 117 0.70 -19.31 -1.34
C LEU A 117 0.79 -17.79 -1.54
N PRO A 118 1.47 -17.02 -0.67
CA PRO A 118 1.63 -15.58 -0.86
C PRO A 118 2.44 -15.23 -2.12
N ILE A 119 3.41 -16.04 -2.55
CA ILE A 119 4.09 -15.83 -3.84
C ILE A 119 3.09 -15.87 -5.01
N LEU A 120 2.20 -16.88 -5.03
CA LEU A 120 1.18 -17.01 -6.06
C LEU A 120 0.18 -15.85 -6.05
N VAL A 121 -0.27 -15.43 -4.86
CA VAL A 121 -1.15 -14.26 -4.70
C VAL A 121 -0.46 -12.99 -5.21
N GLY A 122 0.79 -12.77 -4.83
CA GLY A 122 1.56 -11.62 -5.28
C GLY A 122 1.79 -11.62 -6.79
N ALA A 123 2.11 -12.78 -7.38
CA ALA A 123 2.23 -12.93 -8.83
C ALA A 123 0.91 -12.63 -9.56
N ALA A 124 -0.22 -13.10 -9.04
CA ALA A 124 -1.54 -12.80 -9.59
C ALA A 124 -1.86 -11.28 -9.55
N LEU A 125 -1.50 -10.59 -8.47
CA LEU A 125 -1.65 -9.14 -8.36
C LEU A 125 -0.74 -8.38 -9.33
N LEU A 126 0.50 -8.83 -9.53
CA LEU A 126 1.42 -8.26 -10.52
C LEU A 126 0.89 -8.44 -11.94
N ILE A 127 0.37 -9.62 -12.29
CA ILE A 127 -0.24 -9.88 -13.60
C ILE A 127 -1.47 -8.98 -13.80
N SER A 128 -2.34 -8.88 -12.80
CA SER A 128 -3.52 -8.02 -12.83
C SER A 128 -3.14 -6.55 -13.07
N SER A 129 -2.07 -6.09 -12.41
CA SER A 129 -1.56 -4.73 -12.59
C SER A 129 -1.07 -4.45 -14.02
N ARG A 130 -0.45 -5.44 -14.68
CA ARG A 130 0.07 -5.31 -16.05
C ARG A 130 -1.06 -5.17 -17.06
N ILE A 131 -2.17 -5.89 -16.85
CA ILE A 131 -3.37 -5.84 -17.71
C ILE A 131 -4.08 -4.48 -17.60
N LEU A 132 -4.05 -3.86 -16.42
CA LEU A 132 -4.66 -2.55 -16.17
C LEU A 132 -3.84 -1.36 -16.70
N TRP A 133 -2.62 -1.60 -17.21
CA TRP A 133 -1.78 -0.55 -17.77
C TRP A 133 -2.36 -0.04 -19.09
N PRO A 134 -2.71 1.25 -19.22
CA PRO A 134 -3.25 1.79 -20.46
C PRO A 134 -2.19 1.76 -21.57
N GLN A 135 -2.53 1.14 -22.70
CA GLN A 135 -1.72 1.18 -23.91
C GLN A 135 -1.77 2.59 -24.51
N PRO A 136 -0.64 3.22 -24.86
CA PRO A 136 -0.67 4.46 -25.62
C PRO A 136 -1.34 4.19 -26.98
N LYS A 137 -2.36 4.98 -27.32
CA LYS A 137 -2.96 5.01 -28.65
C LYS A 137 -2.08 5.82 -29.59
#